data_AF-A0A4Y6KVF5-F1
#
_entry.id   AF-A0A4Y6KVF5-F1
#
_cell.length_a   1.000
_cell.length_b   1.000
_cell.length_c   1.000
_cell.angle_alpha   90.00
_cell.angle_beta   90.00
_cell.angle_gamma   90.00
#
_symmetry.space_group_name_H-M   'P 1'
#
loop_
_entity.id
_entity.type
_entity.pdbx_description
1 polymer ?
#
loop_
_entity_poly.entity_id
_entity_poly.type
_entity_poly.pdbx_seq_one_letter_code
_entity_poly.pdbx_strand_id
1 'polypeptide(L)'
;MRATACRIGSLAAVLLGLAVPARAADAPPATAPQPPQTAAPTAAAPETPPPFRSTLSDYRAYRADEPLRDWREVNDEVGGLRGHGGHLQPQPAETAR
;
A
#
# COMPACT_ATOMS: atom_id res chain seq x y z
N MET A 1 28.44 -47.84 -6.69
CA MET A 1 27.25 -48.57 -6.21
C MET A 1 27.01 -48.23 -4.73
N ARG A 2 25.75 -47.94 -4.40
CA ARG A 2 25.09 -47.95 -3.07
C ARG A 2 25.27 -46.74 -2.14
N ALA A 3 24.11 -46.08 -1.98
CA ALA A 3 23.68 -45.09 -0.99
C ALA A 3 23.69 -45.62 0.45
N THR A 4 23.42 -44.73 1.42
CA THR A 4 22.71 -44.86 2.73
C THR A 4 23.33 -43.83 3.71
N ALA A 5 22.65 -43.03 4.53
CA ALA A 5 21.27 -42.96 5.01
C ALA A 5 20.91 -41.52 5.41
N CYS A 6 19.66 -41.14 5.13
CA CYS A 6 18.96 -40.03 5.74
C CYS A 6 18.64 -40.39 7.21
N ARG A 7 19.06 -39.58 8.18
CA ARG A 7 18.62 -39.72 9.58
C ARG A 7 17.47 -38.75 9.83
N ILE A 8 16.26 -39.27 9.72
CA ILE A 8 15.02 -38.61 10.13
C ILE A 8 14.96 -38.70 11.65
N GLY A 9 15.20 -37.57 12.32
CA GLY A 9 15.22 -37.45 13.78
C GLY A 9 13.94 -36.79 14.29
N SER A 10 13.05 -37.65 14.77
CA SER A 10 12.11 -37.46 15.90
C SER A 10 11.04 -36.37 15.84
N LEU A 11 9.80 -36.86 15.69
CA LEU A 11 8.55 -36.25 16.13
C LEU A 11 8.65 -35.72 17.57
N ALA A 12 8.25 -34.46 17.79
CA ALA A 12 7.71 -34.00 19.06
C ALA A 12 6.29 -33.48 18.80
N ALA A 13 5.30 -34.35 19.01
CA ALA A 13 3.89 -33.99 18.92
C ALA A 13 3.51 -33.21 20.19
N VAL A 14 3.27 -31.90 20.03
CA VAL A 14 2.71 -31.06 21.10
C VAL A 14 1.19 -31.26 21.12
N LEU A 15 0.69 -31.98 22.13
CA LEU A 15 -0.74 -32.11 22.39
C LEU A 15 -1.24 -30.86 23.10
N LEU A 16 -1.91 -29.98 22.35
CA LEU A 16 -2.59 -28.80 22.88
C LEU A 16 -4.00 -29.19 23.36
N GLY A 17 -4.20 -29.20 24.68
CA GLY A 17 -5.49 -29.48 25.30
C GLY A 17 -6.49 -28.34 25.09
N LEU A 18 -7.65 -28.65 24.49
CA LEU A 18 -8.78 -27.72 24.35
C LEU A 18 -9.62 -27.75 25.62
N ALA A 19 -9.58 -26.68 26.42
CA ALA A 19 -10.57 -26.43 27.46
C ALA A 19 -11.80 -25.75 26.84
N VAL A 20 -12.97 -26.37 26.98
CA VAL A 20 -14.27 -25.82 26.55
C VAL A 20 -14.86 -25.01 27.70
N PRO A 21 -15.05 -23.69 27.59
CA PRO A 21 -15.79 -22.94 28.60
C PRO A 21 -17.30 -23.20 28.48
N ALA A 22 -17.95 -23.48 29.60
CA ALA A 22 -19.41 -23.57 29.71
C ALA A 22 -20.06 -22.21 29.42
N ARG A 23 -21.10 -22.21 28.59
CA ARG A 23 -21.80 -21.00 28.14
C ARG A 23 -22.84 -20.59 29.20
N ALA A 24 -22.68 -19.42 29.80
CA ALA A 24 -23.71 -18.79 30.61
C ALA A 24 -24.90 -18.38 29.69
N ALA A 25 -26.13 -18.60 30.15
CA ALA A 25 -27.32 -18.19 29.42
C ALA A 25 -27.50 -16.67 29.51
N ASP A 26 -27.65 -16.02 28.35
CA ASP A 26 -27.97 -14.59 28.26
C ASP A 26 -29.41 -14.33 28.70
N ALA A 27 -29.59 -13.44 29.67
CA ALA A 27 -30.90 -12.85 29.96
C ALA A 27 -31.22 -11.80 28.87
N PRO A 28 -32.50 -11.66 28.45
CA PRO A 28 -32.85 -10.69 27.41
C PRO A 28 -32.63 -9.25 27.92
N PRO A 29 -32.13 -8.34 27.07
CA PRO A 29 -31.92 -6.95 27.44
C PRO A 29 -33.27 -6.25 27.65
N ALA A 30 -33.38 -5.48 28.73
CA ALA A 30 -34.51 -4.56 28.92
C ALA A 30 -34.45 -3.45 27.86
N THR A 31 -35.58 -3.18 27.20
CA THR A 31 -35.66 -2.12 26.19
C THR A 31 -35.74 -0.75 26.85
N ALA A 32 -34.74 0.08 26.64
CA ALA A 32 -34.75 1.49 27.07
C ALA A 32 -35.53 2.36 26.06
N PRO A 33 -36.21 3.44 26.50
CA PRO A 33 -36.90 4.36 25.61
C PRO A 33 -35.92 5.05 24.64
N GLN A 34 -36.26 5.07 23.34
CA GLN A 34 -35.44 5.78 22.35
C GLN A 34 -35.61 7.30 22.46
N PRO A 35 -34.51 8.07 22.43
CA PRO A 35 -34.57 9.53 22.42
C PRO A 35 -35.16 10.06 21.10
N PRO A 36 -35.72 11.29 21.10
CA PRO A 36 -36.25 11.92 19.90
C PRO A 36 -35.16 12.11 18.85
N GLN A 37 -35.44 11.71 17.61
CA GLN A 37 -34.50 11.84 16.51
C GLN A 37 -34.55 13.24 15.92
N THR A 38 -33.42 13.95 15.93
CA THR A 38 -33.24 15.21 15.21
C THR A 38 -33.19 14.94 13.71
N ALA A 39 -33.96 15.71 12.93
CA ALA A 39 -33.97 15.60 11.48
C ALA A 39 -32.56 15.86 10.90
N ALA A 40 -32.11 14.95 10.04
CA ALA A 40 -30.81 15.06 9.39
C ALA A 40 -30.81 16.20 8.36
N PRO A 41 -29.69 16.94 8.22
CA PRO A 41 -29.56 17.95 7.19
C PRO A 41 -29.67 17.31 5.79
N THR A 42 -30.42 17.97 4.90
CA THR A 42 -30.56 17.57 3.50
C THR A 42 -29.18 17.56 2.82
N ALA A 43 -28.75 16.39 2.35
CA ALA A 43 -27.51 16.25 1.61
C ALA A 43 -27.59 17.02 0.27
N ALA A 44 -26.59 17.85 0.01
CA ALA A 44 -26.42 18.49 -1.30
C ALA A 44 -26.22 17.42 -2.38
N ALA A 45 -26.73 17.68 -3.58
CA ALA A 45 -26.60 16.77 -4.72
C ALA A 45 -25.11 16.56 -5.06
N PRO A 46 -24.69 15.34 -5.42
CA PRO A 46 -23.31 15.06 -5.78
C PRO A 46 -22.95 15.76 -7.09
N GLU A 47 -21.87 16.55 -7.06
CA GLU A 47 -21.25 17.13 -8.25
C GLU A 47 -20.75 16.01 -9.19
N THR A 48 -20.91 16.22 -10.50
CA THR A 48 -20.43 15.23 -11.49
C THR A 48 -18.92 15.41 -11.67
N PRO A 49 -18.09 14.37 -11.47
CA PRO A 49 -16.66 14.48 -11.67
C PRO A 49 -16.32 14.69 -13.15
N PRO A 50 -15.19 15.34 -13.47
CA PRO A 50 -14.73 15.46 -14.84
C PRO A 50 -14.49 14.06 -15.45
N PRO A 51 -14.59 13.92 -16.78
CA PRO A 51 -14.34 12.66 -17.44
C PRO A 51 -12.90 12.19 -17.21
N PHE A 52 -12.73 10.89 -16.97
CA PHE A 52 -11.42 10.28 -16.82
C PHE A 52 -10.60 10.38 -18.11
N ARG A 53 -9.36 10.87 -18.01
CA ARG A 53 -8.36 10.84 -19.09
C ARG A 53 -7.15 10.03 -18.63
N SER A 54 -6.78 9.01 -19.42
CA SER A 54 -5.60 8.21 -19.14
C SER A 54 -4.32 9.03 -19.32
N THR A 55 -3.34 8.85 -18.44
CA THR A 55 -1.99 9.42 -18.60
C THR A 55 -1.26 8.87 -19.83
N LEU A 56 -1.69 7.70 -20.32
CA LEU A 56 -1.15 7.06 -21.53
C LEU A 56 -1.86 7.51 -22.81
N SER A 57 -2.83 8.42 -22.74
CA SER A 57 -3.60 8.85 -23.93
C SER A 57 -2.71 9.44 -25.02
N ASP A 58 -1.57 10.01 -24.64
CA ASP A 58 -0.61 10.65 -25.54
C ASP A 58 0.63 9.80 -25.79
N TYR A 59 0.66 8.56 -25.28
CA TYR A 59 1.82 7.68 -25.42
C TYR A 59 2.06 7.32 -26.89
N ARG A 60 3.31 7.49 -27.35
CA ARG A 60 3.72 7.19 -28.72
C ARG A 60 4.52 5.89 -28.75
N ALA A 61 4.31 5.11 -29.80
CA ALA A 61 5.17 3.97 -30.07
C ALA A 61 6.59 4.45 -30.34
N TYR A 62 7.57 3.69 -29.86
CA TYR A 62 8.99 3.97 -30.10
C TYR A 62 9.31 4.02 -31.59
N ARG A 63 10.16 4.97 -31.98
CA ARG A 63 10.66 5.16 -33.34
C ARG A 63 12.19 5.18 -33.32
N ALA A 64 12.81 4.32 -34.11
CA ALA A 64 14.26 4.15 -34.13
C ALA A 64 15.01 5.33 -34.79
N ASP A 65 14.30 6.09 -35.63
CA ASP A 65 14.79 7.30 -36.29
C ASP A 65 14.64 8.56 -35.42
N GLU A 66 13.93 8.48 -34.31
CA GLU A 66 13.79 9.59 -33.38
C GLU A 66 15.06 9.74 -32.53
N PRO A 67 15.75 10.89 -32.58
CA PRO A 67 16.95 11.10 -31.78
C PRO A 67 16.59 11.09 -30.29
N LEU A 68 17.13 10.12 -29.57
CA LEU A 68 17.02 10.08 -28.11
C LEU A 68 17.94 11.14 -27.51
N ARG A 69 17.39 11.93 -26.57
CA ARG A 69 18.20 12.83 -25.74
C ARG A 69 19.14 12.02 -24.84
N ASP A 70 20.26 12.62 -24.46
CA ASP A 70 21.13 12.02 -23.46
C ASP A 70 20.37 11.87 -22.13
N TRP A 71 20.38 10.66 -21.59
CA TRP A 71 19.59 10.33 -20.41
C TRP A 71 20.06 11.09 -19.16
N ARG A 72 21.35 11.43 -19.08
CA ARG A 72 21.93 12.12 -17.92
C ARG A 72 21.53 13.58 -17.96
N GLU A 73 21.65 14.21 -19.12
CA GLU A 73 21.20 15.59 -19.33
C GLU A 73 19.73 15.78 -18.93
N VAL A 74 18.85 14.90 -19.40
CA VAL A 74 17.41 14.94 -19.06
C VAL A 74 17.18 14.71 -17.56
N ASN A 75 17.94 13.81 -16.93
CA ASN A 75 17.81 13.56 -15.50
C ASN A 75 18.34 14.70 -14.63
N ASP A 76 19.38 15.40 -15.07
CA ASP A 76 19.91 16.56 -14.37
C ASP A 76 18.91 17.73 -14.42
N GLU A 77 18.27 17.96 -15.58
CA GLU A 77 17.17 18.92 -15.75
C GLU A 77 16.01 18.65 -14.77
N VAL A 78 15.54 17.39 -14.73
CA VAL A 78 14.44 16.99 -13.85
C VAL A 78 14.87 16.93 -12.38
N GLY A 79 16.12 16.57 -12.10
CA GLY A 79 16.70 16.56 -10.76
C GLY A 79 16.76 17.95 -10.12
N GLY A 80 16.95 18.99 -10.95
CA GLY A 80 16.83 20.39 -10.53
C GLY A 80 15.44 20.78 -10.01
N LEU A 81 14.39 20.05 -10.40
CA LEU A 81 13.02 20.23 -9.91
C LEU A 81 12.78 19.60 -8.53
N ARG A 82 13.84 18.99 -7.93
CA ARG A 82 13.92 18.42 -6.58
C ARG A 82 12.91 17.32 -6.20
N GLY A 83 12.17 16.76 -7.17
CA GLY A 83 11.23 15.66 -6.95
C GLY A 83 10.29 15.88 -5.74
N HIS A 84 9.80 14.78 -5.13
CA HIS A 84 9.16 14.84 -3.80
C HIS A 84 10.19 15.26 -2.71
N GLY A 85 11.47 15.02 -2.96
CA GLY A 85 12.56 15.20 -2.02
C GLY A 85 13.14 16.61 -1.96
N GLY A 86 12.32 17.68 -1.94
CA GLY A 86 12.78 19.07 -1.70
C GLY A 86 13.66 19.28 -0.46
N HIS A 87 13.84 18.23 0.35
CA HIS A 87 14.68 18.13 1.54
C HIS A 87 16.10 17.58 1.29
N LEU A 88 16.40 17.00 0.13
CA LEU A 88 17.75 16.53 -0.18
C LEU A 88 18.55 17.69 -0.79
N GLN A 89 19.09 18.55 0.06
CA GLN A 89 20.16 19.44 -0.38
C GLN A 89 21.34 18.59 -0.83
N PRO A 90 21.94 18.86 -2.00
CA PRO A 90 23.22 18.25 -2.33
C PRO A 90 24.19 18.65 -1.21
N GLN A 91 24.70 17.66 -0.48
CA GLN A 91 25.84 17.87 0.41
C GLN A 91 26.96 18.47 -0.45
N PRO A 92 27.57 19.60 -0.05
CA PRO A 92 28.72 20.11 -0.78
C PRO A 92 29.74 18.99 -0.88
N ALA A 93 30.22 18.73 -2.09
CA ALA A 93 31.24 17.73 -2.34
C ALA A 93 32.37 17.97 -1.34
N GLU A 94 32.57 16.99 -0.45
CA GLU A 94 33.64 17.00 0.53
C GLU A 94 34.93 17.24 -0.24
N THR A 95 35.50 18.43 -0.04
CA THR A 95 36.79 18.84 -0.57
C THR A 95 37.82 17.81 -0.12
N ALA A 96 38.09 16.85 -0.99
CA ALA A 96 39.23 15.95 -0.86
C ALA A 96 40.50 16.81 -0.88
N ARG A 97 41.17 16.86 0.26
CA ARG A 97 42.58 17.18 0.39
C ARG A 97 43.27 16.00 1.07
#